data_AF-A0A4Q3YD75-F1
#
_entry.id   AF-A0A4Q3YD75-F1
#
_cell.length_a   1.000
_cell.length_b   1.000
_cell.length_c   1.000
_cell.angle_alpha   90.00
_cell.angle_beta   90.00
_cell.angle_gamma   90.00
#
_symmetry.space_group_name_H-M   'P 1'
#
loop_
_entity.id
_entity.type
_entity.pdbx_description
1 polymer ?
#
loop_
_entity_poly.entity_id
_entity_poly.type
_entity_poly.pdbx_seq_one_letter_code
_entity_poly.pdbx_strand_id
1 'polypeptide(L)'
;MADDSKLRFQPRARIIRTIGDQLISGAEAAVIELVKNAYDADANFVRIEFHPPLQVGSGRISVTDDGHGMSLDDIRLKWMEPATSSKTKERLSRYKHRRMMGSKGIGRFAAAKLGGTMSLMSTVDTNDGLQSVLIPDLNWSIFSEDAYLSDIAIDYLLQPGEGSTGTTIEILELSEPWTQDRLNRLHIELRRLLSPLDVSQEDDFAIYLDLSTCTLQNSGFDGETLFGQAATYVDEGDSSVDAPTEEDRYRVLPFPLLKACDYELQGKFDRDGTFTGTFQV
;
A
#
# COMPACT_ATOMS: atom_id res chain seq x y z
N MET A 1 9.37 33.40 -27.97
CA MET A 1 10.35 32.74 -28.86
C MET A 1 11.21 31.85 -27.99
N ALA A 2 11.18 30.53 -28.21
CA ALA A 2 12.09 29.63 -27.52
C ALA A 2 13.52 29.87 -28.05
N ASP A 3 14.50 29.91 -27.14
CA ASP A 3 15.93 30.11 -27.45
C ASP A 3 16.47 28.92 -28.25
N ASP A 4 16.62 29.10 -29.56
CA ASP A 4 16.95 28.08 -30.58
C ASP A 4 18.41 27.58 -30.50
N SER A 5 19.17 28.02 -29.49
CA SER A 5 20.58 27.65 -29.27
C SER A 5 20.80 26.54 -28.23
N LYS A 6 19.72 25.97 -27.67
CA LYS A 6 19.80 25.01 -26.57
C LYS A 6 19.13 23.67 -26.91
N LEU A 7 19.89 22.60 -26.80
CA LEU A 7 19.37 21.22 -26.83
C LEU A 7 18.74 20.86 -25.48
N ARG A 8 17.61 20.16 -25.50
CA ARG A 8 16.89 19.69 -24.30
C ARG A 8 16.68 18.19 -24.39
N PHE A 9 16.81 17.49 -23.27
CA PHE A 9 16.40 16.10 -23.20
C PHE A 9 14.88 15.99 -23.35
N GLN A 10 14.43 15.06 -24.19
CA GLN A 10 13.02 14.68 -24.34
C GLN A 10 12.86 13.21 -23.93
N PRO A 11 12.51 12.92 -22.67
CA PRO A 11 12.36 11.56 -22.22
C PRO A 11 11.15 10.89 -22.89
N ARG A 12 11.36 9.65 -23.36
CA ARG A 12 10.28 8.77 -23.81
C ARG A 12 9.46 8.28 -22.62
N ALA A 13 8.16 8.08 -22.80
CA ALA A 13 7.24 7.67 -21.74
C ALA A 13 7.63 6.32 -21.10
N ARG A 14 8.24 5.40 -21.87
CA ARG A 14 8.79 4.12 -21.38
C ARG A 14 9.74 4.20 -20.17
N ILE A 15 10.33 5.38 -19.92
CA ILE A 15 11.20 5.59 -18.75
C ILE A 15 10.44 5.35 -17.44
N ILE A 16 9.15 5.69 -17.38
CA ILE A 16 8.28 5.48 -16.23
C ILE A 16 8.17 3.97 -15.93
N ARG A 17 7.89 3.16 -16.94
CA ARG A 17 7.83 1.70 -16.79
C ARG A 17 9.17 1.09 -16.36
N THR A 18 10.26 1.53 -16.98
CA THR A 18 11.61 1.04 -16.67
C THR A 18 12.01 1.31 -15.23
N ILE A 19 11.69 2.52 -14.71
CA ILE A 19 11.93 2.88 -13.32
C ILE A 19 11.07 2.01 -12.39
N GLY A 20 9.79 1.85 -12.71
CA GLY A 20 8.89 1.04 -11.90
C GLY A 20 9.33 -0.42 -11.76
N ASP A 21 9.71 -1.05 -12.87
CA ASP A 21 10.17 -2.45 -12.89
C ASP A 21 11.49 -2.67 -12.13
N GLN A 22 12.36 -1.66 -12.05
CA GLN A 22 13.60 -1.75 -11.29
C GLN A 22 13.40 -1.48 -9.79
N LEU A 23 12.40 -0.67 -9.42
CA LEU A 23 12.18 -0.28 -8.03
C LEU A 23 11.32 -1.28 -7.25
N ILE A 24 10.45 -2.03 -7.93
CA ILE A 24 9.49 -2.93 -7.27
C ILE A 24 9.77 -4.37 -7.70
N SER A 25 10.26 -5.16 -6.75
CA SER A 25 10.77 -6.52 -6.99
C SER A 25 9.69 -7.55 -7.38
N GLY A 26 8.41 -7.26 -7.18
CA GLY A 26 7.30 -8.15 -7.54
C GLY A 26 5.93 -7.64 -7.07
N ALA A 27 4.86 -8.37 -7.44
CA ALA A 27 3.48 -8.03 -7.11
C ALA A 27 3.23 -7.90 -5.59
N GLU A 28 3.77 -8.81 -4.76
CA GLU A 28 3.65 -8.71 -3.30
C GLU A 28 4.27 -7.41 -2.78
N ALA A 29 5.47 -7.06 -3.23
CA ALA A 29 6.15 -5.83 -2.84
C ALA A 29 5.39 -4.57 -3.30
N ALA A 30 4.67 -4.65 -4.43
CA ALA A 30 3.82 -3.58 -4.90
C ALA A 30 2.64 -3.33 -3.94
N VAL A 31 1.94 -4.39 -3.49
CA VAL A 31 0.87 -4.26 -2.48
C VAL A 31 1.42 -3.66 -1.19
N ILE A 32 2.60 -4.11 -0.74
CA ILE A 32 3.27 -3.56 0.44
C ILE A 32 3.57 -2.06 0.29
N GLU A 33 3.99 -1.60 -0.89
CA GLU A 33 4.23 -0.17 -1.12
C GLU A 33 2.92 0.65 -1.06
N LEU A 34 1.79 0.10 -1.53
CA LEU A 34 0.49 0.76 -1.39
C LEU A 34 0.04 0.84 0.07
N VAL A 35 0.26 -0.21 0.86
CA VAL A 35 0.00 -0.22 2.31
C VAL A 35 0.86 0.81 3.05
N LYS A 36 2.14 0.94 2.68
CA LYS A 36 3.01 1.97 3.25
C LYS A 36 2.53 3.38 2.92
N ASN A 37 1.97 3.60 1.73
CA ASN A 37 1.39 4.90 1.37
C ASN A 37 0.17 5.23 2.23
N ALA A 38 -0.69 4.25 2.53
CA ALA A 38 -1.79 4.42 3.48
C ALA A 38 -1.28 4.78 4.89
N TYR A 39 -0.25 4.07 5.38
CA TYR A 39 0.39 4.38 6.67
C TYR A 39 0.96 5.81 6.70
N ASP A 40 1.69 6.21 5.65
CA ASP A 40 2.27 7.54 5.48
C ASP A 40 1.19 8.64 5.37
N ALA A 41 -0.02 8.28 4.92
CA ALA A 41 -1.18 9.15 4.83
C ALA A 41 -1.97 9.29 6.15
N ASP A 42 -1.38 8.85 7.28
CA ASP A 42 -2.00 8.90 8.61
C ASP A 42 -3.28 8.06 8.76
N ALA A 43 -3.50 7.08 7.89
CA ALA A 43 -4.68 6.21 7.95
C ALA A 43 -4.78 5.45 9.28
N ASN A 44 -6.00 5.19 9.75
CA ASN A 44 -6.25 4.23 10.84
C ASN A 44 -6.25 2.82 10.29
N PHE A 45 -6.68 2.62 9.04
CA PHE A 45 -6.62 1.31 8.42
C PHE A 45 -6.38 1.36 6.91
N VAL A 46 -5.97 0.21 6.39
CA VAL A 46 -6.02 -0.09 4.96
C VAL A 46 -6.68 -1.45 4.75
N ARG A 47 -7.57 -1.53 3.76
CA ARG A 47 -8.21 -2.77 3.32
C ARG A 47 -7.74 -3.11 1.92
N ILE A 48 -7.27 -4.34 1.76
CA ILE A 48 -6.83 -4.93 0.49
C ILE A 48 -7.83 -6.01 0.12
N GLU A 49 -8.56 -5.82 -0.97
CA GLU A 49 -9.57 -6.78 -1.44
C GLU A 49 -9.10 -7.43 -2.73
N PHE A 50 -9.14 -8.75 -2.77
CA PHE A 50 -8.91 -9.51 -4.00
C PHE A 50 -10.23 -9.96 -4.60
N HIS A 51 -10.46 -9.59 -5.86
CA HIS A 51 -11.66 -9.92 -6.62
C HIS A 51 -11.29 -10.86 -7.78
N PRO A 52 -11.71 -12.13 -7.73
CA PRO A 52 -11.45 -13.12 -8.78
C PRO A 52 -12.08 -12.75 -10.13
N PRO A 53 -11.60 -13.34 -11.24
CA PRO A 53 -10.58 -14.38 -11.33
C PRO A 53 -9.15 -13.85 -11.12
N LEU A 54 -8.36 -14.52 -10.28
CA LEU A 54 -7.01 -14.08 -9.89
C LEU A 54 -5.91 -14.50 -10.88
N GLN A 55 -6.13 -14.25 -12.16
CA GLN A 55 -5.27 -14.67 -13.27
C GLN A 55 -4.74 -13.48 -14.06
N VAL A 56 -3.70 -13.69 -14.86
CA VAL A 56 -3.12 -12.62 -15.69
C VAL A 56 -4.16 -12.07 -16.67
N GLY A 57 -4.27 -10.74 -16.75
CA GLY A 57 -5.20 -10.03 -17.62
C GLY A 57 -6.65 -10.07 -17.16
N SER A 58 -6.95 -10.53 -15.94
CA SER A 58 -8.31 -10.58 -15.40
C SER A 58 -8.31 -10.38 -13.88
N GLY A 59 -9.50 -10.16 -13.31
CA GLY A 59 -9.65 -9.88 -11.88
C GLY A 59 -9.32 -8.45 -11.51
N ARG A 60 -9.45 -8.16 -10.22
CA ARG A 60 -9.23 -6.83 -9.65
C ARG A 60 -8.64 -6.92 -8.25
N ILE A 61 -7.75 -6.00 -7.91
CA ILE A 61 -7.32 -5.73 -6.53
C ILE A 61 -7.79 -4.33 -6.18
N SER A 62 -8.45 -4.17 -5.03
CA SER A 62 -8.77 -2.86 -4.46
C SER A 62 -7.91 -2.61 -3.23
N VAL A 63 -7.34 -1.43 -3.11
CA VAL A 63 -6.64 -0.97 -1.90
C VAL A 63 -7.29 0.33 -1.45
N THR A 64 -7.92 0.30 -0.28
CA THR A 64 -8.67 1.41 0.29
C THR A 64 -8.14 1.78 1.66
N ASP A 65 -7.79 3.03 1.87
CA ASP A 65 -7.39 3.59 3.16
C ASP A 65 -8.28 4.77 3.58
N ASP A 66 -8.34 5.02 4.89
CA ASP A 66 -9.05 6.15 5.50
C ASP A 66 -8.11 7.30 5.89
N GLY A 67 -6.98 7.42 5.19
CA GLY A 67 -5.99 8.47 5.42
C GLY A 67 -6.51 9.86 5.03
N HIS A 68 -5.61 10.83 5.06
CA HIS A 68 -5.95 12.22 4.78
C HIS A 68 -6.36 12.51 3.31
N GLY A 69 -6.22 11.53 2.40
CA GLY A 69 -6.50 11.68 0.98
C GLY A 69 -5.59 12.66 0.24
N MET A 70 -5.90 12.96 -1.01
CA MET A 70 -5.11 13.84 -1.87
C MET A 70 -5.99 14.84 -2.59
N SER A 71 -5.61 16.11 -2.55
CA SER A 71 -6.15 17.13 -3.45
C SER A 71 -5.64 16.94 -4.87
N LEU A 72 -6.24 17.66 -5.84
CA LEU A 72 -5.73 17.66 -7.21
C LEU A 72 -4.29 18.16 -7.28
N ASP A 73 -3.93 19.15 -6.47
CA ASP A 73 -2.57 19.68 -6.40
C ASP A 73 -1.61 18.66 -5.80
N ASP A 74 -2.05 17.88 -4.81
CA ASP A 74 -1.24 16.77 -4.28
C ASP A 74 -0.99 15.71 -5.37
N ILE A 75 -2.01 15.33 -6.12
CA ILE A 75 -1.86 14.40 -7.24
C ILE A 75 -0.92 14.98 -8.29
N ARG A 76 -1.09 16.25 -8.68
CA ARG A 76 -0.27 16.90 -9.71
C ARG A 76 1.20 17.06 -9.29
N LEU A 77 1.46 17.52 -8.07
CA LEU A 77 2.80 17.92 -7.62
C LEU A 77 3.56 16.82 -6.90
N LYS A 78 2.86 15.80 -6.37
CA LYS A 78 3.49 14.69 -5.63
C LYS A 78 3.32 13.37 -6.38
N TRP A 79 2.13 13.10 -6.91
CA TRP A 79 1.84 11.85 -7.62
C TRP A 79 2.28 11.85 -9.10
N MET A 80 2.24 12.99 -9.78
CA MET A 80 2.61 13.07 -11.21
C MET A 80 4.05 13.56 -11.43
N GLU A 81 4.74 14.04 -10.39
CA GLU A 81 6.12 14.52 -10.49
C GLU A 81 7.12 13.47 -9.93
N PRO A 82 7.81 12.69 -10.79
CA PRO A 82 8.84 11.76 -10.35
C PRO A 82 10.12 12.48 -9.89
N ALA A 83 10.84 11.84 -8.96
CA ALA A 83 12.18 12.24 -8.50
C ALA A 83 12.29 13.66 -7.87
N THR A 84 11.24 14.13 -7.19
CA THR A 84 11.33 15.37 -6.41
C THR A 84 12.29 15.21 -5.22
N SER A 85 13.31 16.07 -5.16
CA SER A 85 14.32 16.02 -4.10
C SER A 85 13.73 16.47 -2.76
N SER A 86 13.59 15.53 -1.83
CA SER A 86 13.27 15.86 -0.44
C SER A 86 14.50 15.61 0.43
N LYS A 87 15.29 16.67 0.67
CA LYS A 87 16.40 16.63 1.62
C LYS A 87 15.85 16.67 3.06
N THR A 88 15.36 15.54 3.58
CA THR A 88 15.06 15.45 5.02
C THR A 88 15.24 14.02 5.52
N LYS A 89 16.16 13.84 6.48
CA LYS A 89 16.54 12.54 7.06
C LYS A 89 15.49 11.95 8.01
N GLU A 90 14.47 12.72 8.40
CA GLU A 90 13.34 12.24 9.20
C GLU A 90 12.06 12.80 8.62
N ARG A 91 11.24 11.92 8.05
CA ARG A 91 9.92 12.24 7.50
C ARG A 91 8.88 11.74 8.49
N LEU A 92 8.19 12.66 9.13
CA LEU A 92 7.05 12.35 9.98
C LEU A 92 5.76 12.62 9.21
N SER A 93 4.75 11.77 9.40
CA SER A 93 3.40 11.99 8.90
C SER A 93 2.78 13.26 9.51
N ARG A 94 1.76 13.80 8.84
CA ARG A 94 1.28 15.17 9.08
C ARG A 94 0.58 15.29 10.43
N TYR A 95 -0.24 14.30 10.77
CA TYR A 95 -1.16 14.37 11.91
C TYR A 95 -0.73 13.46 13.06
N LYS A 96 -0.38 12.20 12.78
CA LYS A 96 0.02 11.23 13.81
C LYS A 96 1.51 11.23 14.09
N HIS A 97 2.29 12.00 13.32
CA HIS A 97 3.75 12.10 13.46
C HIS A 97 4.47 10.75 13.42
N ARG A 98 3.92 9.78 12.68
CA ARG A 98 4.52 8.47 12.43
C ARG A 98 5.78 8.62 11.60
N ARG A 99 6.78 7.77 11.84
CA ARG A 99 7.95 7.69 10.96
C ARG A 99 7.51 7.10 9.62
N MET A 100 7.55 7.91 8.55
CA MET A 100 7.12 7.49 7.22
C MET A 100 7.92 6.28 6.74
N MET A 101 7.22 5.29 6.19
CA MET A 101 7.76 4.02 5.68
C MET A 101 7.91 4.03 4.15
N GLY A 102 7.11 4.83 3.45
CA GLY A 102 7.06 4.87 2.00
C GLY A 102 8.26 5.57 1.37
N SER A 103 8.72 5.04 0.24
CA SER A 103 9.76 5.67 -0.56
C SER A 103 9.14 6.66 -1.53
N LYS A 104 9.52 7.96 -1.46
CA LYS A 104 8.89 9.00 -2.28
C LYS A 104 8.88 8.63 -3.75
N GLY A 105 7.68 8.59 -4.32
CA GLY A 105 7.48 8.46 -5.76
C GLY A 105 7.53 7.05 -6.32
N ILE A 106 7.52 6.02 -5.47
CA ILE A 106 7.46 4.61 -5.89
C ILE A 106 6.02 4.09 -5.97
N GLY A 107 5.09 4.62 -5.15
CA GLY A 107 3.69 4.16 -5.07
C GLY A 107 2.92 4.09 -6.40
N ARG A 108 3.11 5.04 -7.31
CA ARG A 108 2.51 5.00 -8.66
C ARG A 108 2.95 3.81 -9.50
N PHE A 109 4.20 3.37 -9.33
CA PHE A 109 4.72 2.19 -10.02
C PHE A 109 4.17 0.90 -9.42
N ALA A 110 3.71 0.92 -8.16
CA ALA A 110 3.11 -0.25 -7.54
C ALA A 110 1.80 -0.64 -8.22
N ALA A 111 0.93 0.34 -8.47
CA ALA A 111 -0.29 0.10 -9.25
C ALA A 111 0.02 -0.42 -10.67
N ALA A 112 1.00 0.19 -11.36
CA ALA A 112 1.46 -0.26 -12.68
C ALA A 112 2.05 -1.68 -12.68
N LYS A 113 2.69 -2.09 -11.57
CA LYS A 113 3.26 -3.43 -11.41
C LYS A 113 2.17 -4.49 -11.22
N LEU A 114 1.06 -4.10 -10.62
CA LEU A 114 -0.01 -5.02 -10.22
C LEU A 114 -0.98 -5.34 -11.35
N GLY A 115 -1.23 -4.41 -12.28
CA GLY A 115 -2.20 -4.60 -13.37
C GLY A 115 -2.03 -3.63 -14.53
N GLY A 116 -2.70 -3.94 -15.64
CA GLY A 116 -2.65 -3.15 -16.88
C GLY A 116 -3.37 -1.81 -16.79
N THR A 117 -4.36 -1.72 -15.91
CA THR A 117 -5.24 -0.55 -15.77
C THR A 117 -5.48 -0.23 -14.29
N MET A 118 -5.63 1.04 -13.95
CA MET A 118 -6.04 1.47 -12.61
C MET A 118 -7.13 2.54 -12.62
N SER A 119 -7.94 2.57 -11.58
CA SER A 119 -8.73 3.74 -11.17
C SER A 119 -8.19 4.27 -9.84
N LEU A 120 -8.33 5.58 -9.62
CA LEU A 120 -7.98 6.24 -8.37
C LEU A 120 -9.12 7.16 -7.97
N MET A 121 -9.63 7.00 -6.76
CA MET A 121 -10.47 7.99 -6.11
C MET A 121 -9.79 8.42 -4.81
N SER A 122 -9.64 9.72 -4.59
CA SER A 122 -9.10 10.23 -3.34
C SER A 122 -9.92 11.40 -2.85
N THR A 123 -10.33 11.34 -1.59
CA THR A 123 -11.16 12.34 -0.92
C THR A 123 -10.35 13.01 0.17
N VAL A 124 -10.23 14.33 0.11
CA VAL A 124 -9.48 15.14 1.08
C VAL A 124 -10.41 16.15 1.74
N ASP A 125 -10.15 16.44 3.01
CA ASP A 125 -10.82 17.50 3.75
C ASP A 125 -10.12 18.84 3.49
N THR A 126 -10.89 19.82 3.04
CA THR A 126 -10.42 21.16 2.68
C THR A 126 -11.21 22.22 3.43
N ASN A 127 -10.75 23.47 3.40
CA ASN A 127 -11.49 24.57 4.02
C ASN A 127 -12.91 24.77 3.43
N ASP A 128 -13.13 24.30 2.19
CA ASP A 128 -14.41 24.40 1.48
C ASP A 128 -15.24 23.11 1.59
N GLY A 129 -14.86 22.21 2.49
CA GLY A 129 -15.45 20.89 2.69
C GLY A 129 -14.70 19.76 1.98
N LEU A 130 -15.30 18.57 1.95
CA LEU A 130 -14.71 17.40 1.30
C LEU A 130 -14.67 17.61 -0.22
N GLN A 131 -13.52 17.28 -0.81
CA GLN A 131 -13.33 17.27 -2.26
C GLN A 131 -12.76 15.93 -2.69
N SER A 132 -13.34 15.35 -3.74
CA SER A 132 -12.84 14.12 -4.34
C SER A 132 -12.26 14.36 -5.73
N VAL A 133 -11.10 13.78 -5.96
CA VAL A 133 -10.49 13.64 -7.28
C VAL A 133 -10.65 12.20 -7.74
N LEU A 134 -11.20 12.02 -8.94
CA LEU A 134 -11.38 10.72 -9.57
C LEU A 134 -10.58 10.67 -10.87
N ILE A 135 -9.67 9.70 -10.97
CA ILE A 135 -9.07 9.25 -12.24
C ILE A 135 -9.78 7.93 -12.56
N PRO A 136 -10.78 7.94 -13.46
CA PRO A 136 -11.66 6.78 -13.65
C PRO A 136 -10.95 5.62 -14.36
N ASP A 137 -10.05 5.92 -15.28
CA ASP A 137 -9.34 4.93 -16.08
C ASP A 137 -7.95 5.46 -16.46
N LEU A 138 -6.92 4.82 -15.92
CA LEU A 138 -5.53 4.99 -16.31
C LEU A 138 -5.00 3.67 -16.84
N ASN A 139 -4.94 3.56 -18.16
CA ASN A 139 -4.32 2.45 -18.85
C ASN A 139 -2.80 2.66 -18.95
N TRP A 140 -2.01 1.78 -18.35
CA TRP A 140 -0.55 1.93 -18.31
C TRP A 140 0.14 1.76 -19.67
N SER A 141 -0.56 1.24 -20.68
CA SER A 141 -0.04 1.15 -22.06
C SER A 141 0.20 2.51 -22.70
N ILE A 142 -0.38 3.61 -22.18
CA ILE A 142 -0.08 4.96 -22.66
C ILE A 142 1.41 5.31 -22.48
N PHE A 143 2.10 4.68 -21.52
CA PHE A 143 3.55 4.83 -21.30
C PHE A 143 4.41 3.94 -22.21
N SER A 144 3.93 3.65 -23.43
CA SER A 144 4.62 2.83 -24.45
C SER A 144 5.91 3.46 -24.99
N GLU A 145 6.62 2.73 -25.85
CA GLU A 145 7.96 3.11 -26.33
C GLU A 145 7.99 4.36 -27.21
N ASP A 146 6.91 4.65 -27.93
CA ASP A 146 6.91 5.67 -28.99
C ASP A 146 6.49 7.07 -28.50
N ALA A 147 5.76 7.18 -27.39
CA ALA A 147 5.30 8.46 -26.86
C ALA A 147 6.40 9.22 -26.10
N TYR A 148 6.38 10.55 -26.16
CA TYR A 148 7.14 11.38 -25.22
C TYR A 148 6.37 11.53 -23.92
N LEU A 149 7.10 11.59 -22.79
CA LEU A 149 6.47 11.76 -21.48
C LEU A 149 5.66 13.06 -21.38
N SER A 150 6.06 14.11 -22.10
CA SER A 150 5.34 15.39 -22.17
C SER A 150 3.97 15.31 -22.81
N ASP A 151 3.71 14.27 -23.61
CA ASP A 151 2.51 14.14 -24.43
C ASP A 151 1.47 13.25 -23.74
N ILE A 152 1.83 12.62 -22.61
CA ILE A 152 0.93 11.81 -21.81
C ILE A 152 -0.01 12.72 -21.01
N ALA A 153 -1.30 12.59 -21.28
CA ALA A 153 -2.36 13.23 -20.52
C ALA A 153 -3.22 12.17 -19.83
N ILE A 154 -3.67 12.47 -18.62
CA ILE A 154 -4.55 11.61 -17.83
C ILE A 154 -5.77 12.46 -17.49
N ASP A 155 -6.95 11.96 -17.84
CA ASP A 155 -8.20 12.62 -17.52
C ASP A 155 -8.54 12.45 -16.04
N TYR A 156 -9.12 13.48 -15.45
CA TYR A 156 -9.58 13.47 -14.08
C TYR A 156 -10.92 14.21 -13.96
N LEU A 157 -11.67 13.86 -12.93
CA LEU A 157 -12.92 14.49 -12.55
C LEU A 157 -12.77 15.06 -11.14
N LEU A 158 -13.31 16.26 -10.94
CA LEU A 158 -13.48 16.86 -9.62
C LEU A 158 -14.94 16.78 -9.23
N GLN A 159 -15.20 16.33 -8.02
CA GLN A 159 -16.54 16.26 -7.48
C GLN A 159 -16.54 16.62 -5.99
N PRO A 160 -17.68 17.09 -5.44
CA PRO A 160 -17.87 17.17 -4.00
C PRO A 160 -17.57 15.81 -3.37
N GLY A 161 -16.81 15.80 -2.28
CA GLY A 161 -16.51 14.58 -1.57
C GLY A 161 -17.68 14.13 -0.71
N GLU A 162 -17.83 12.82 -0.57
CA GLU A 162 -18.84 12.18 0.27
C GLU A 162 -18.17 11.27 1.30
N GLY A 163 -18.80 11.12 2.48
CA GLY A 163 -18.32 10.22 3.53
C GLY A 163 -17.13 10.79 4.30
N SER A 164 -16.00 10.08 4.25
CA SER A 164 -14.76 10.41 4.97
C SER A 164 -13.61 10.69 4.00
N THR A 165 -12.50 11.19 4.53
CA THR A 165 -11.25 11.23 3.78
C THR A 165 -10.72 9.83 3.52
N GLY A 166 -9.88 9.71 2.50
CA GLY A 166 -9.24 8.45 2.17
C GLY A 166 -8.81 8.36 0.72
N THR A 167 -8.22 7.23 0.36
CA THR A 167 -7.87 6.90 -1.02
C THR A 167 -8.28 5.48 -1.35
N THR A 168 -8.81 5.30 -2.55
CA THR A 168 -9.14 4.01 -3.15
C THR A 168 -8.40 3.88 -4.46
N ILE A 169 -7.61 2.81 -4.59
CA ILE A 169 -6.94 2.43 -5.83
C ILE A 169 -7.52 1.09 -6.26
N GLU A 170 -8.20 1.06 -7.40
CA GLU A 170 -8.59 -0.18 -8.05
C GLU A 170 -7.61 -0.52 -9.15
N ILE A 171 -7.10 -1.75 -9.15
CA ILE A 171 -6.19 -2.26 -10.16
C ILE A 171 -6.88 -3.41 -10.89
N LEU A 172 -6.99 -3.28 -12.20
CA LEU A 172 -7.62 -4.25 -13.09
C LEU A 172 -6.57 -4.89 -14.00
N GLU A 173 -6.96 -5.98 -14.66
CA GLU A 173 -6.11 -6.69 -15.63
C GLU A 173 -4.78 -7.11 -15.01
N LEU A 174 -4.84 -7.99 -13.99
CA LEU A 174 -3.70 -8.31 -13.15
C LEU A 174 -2.47 -8.75 -13.96
N SER A 175 -1.29 -8.25 -13.60
CA SER A 175 -0.05 -8.55 -14.33
C SER A 175 0.51 -9.93 -14.01
N GLU A 176 0.17 -10.47 -12.84
CA GLU A 176 0.63 -11.77 -12.33
C GLU A 176 -0.53 -12.54 -11.69
N PRO A 177 -0.50 -13.89 -11.70
CA PRO A 177 -1.52 -14.68 -11.03
C PRO A 177 -1.33 -14.64 -9.51
N TRP A 178 -2.45 -14.56 -8.77
CA TRP A 178 -2.46 -14.58 -7.31
C TRP A 178 -2.92 -15.94 -6.81
N THR A 179 -1.96 -16.85 -6.68
CA THR A 179 -2.17 -18.18 -6.09
C THR A 179 -2.23 -18.11 -4.57
N GLN A 180 -2.73 -19.18 -3.94
CA GLN A 180 -2.72 -19.34 -2.49
C GLN A 180 -1.32 -19.12 -1.89
N ASP A 181 -0.27 -19.71 -2.49
CA ASP A 181 1.11 -19.53 -2.03
C ASP A 181 1.58 -18.06 -2.09
N ARG A 182 1.15 -17.33 -3.13
CA ARG A 182 1.46 -15.90 -3.26
C ARG A 182 0.78 -15.08 -2.18
N LEU A 183 -0.50 -15.36 -1.91
CA LEU A 183 -1.26 -14.72 -0.85
C LEU A 183 -0.68 -15.02 0.54
N ASN A 184 -0.19 -16.23 0.77
CA ASN A 184 0.53 -16.59 2.00
C ASN A 184 1.81 -15.75 2.18
N ARG A 185 2.61 -15.57 1.12
CA ARG A 185 3.80 -14.69 1.17
C ARG A 185 3.41 -13.24 1.45
N LEU A 186 2.40 -12.72 0.76
CA LEU A 186 1.89 -11.38 1.01
C LEU A 186 1.44 -11.22 2.46
N HIS A 187 0.67 -12.17 2.99
CA HIS A 187 0.23 -12.16 4.39
C HIS A 187 1.42 -12.08 5.35
N ILE A 188 2.44 -12.92 5.16
CA ILE A 188 3.68 -12.87 5.98
C ILE A 188 4.34 -11.50 5.93
N GLU A 189 4.48 -10.89 4.75
CA GLU A 189 5.09 -9.56 4.63
C GLU A 189 4.23 -8.46 5.28
N LEU A 190 2.90 -8.53 5.17
CA LEU A 190 1.99 -7.58 5.84
C LEU A 190 2.13 -7.67 7.37
N ARG A 191 2.25 -8.88 7.93
CA ARG A 191 2.47 -9.07 9.37
C ARG A 191 3.76 -8.45 9.87
N ARG A 192 4.80 -8.37 9.04
CA ARG A 192 6.10 -7.76 9.39
C ARG A 192 6.04 -6.23 9.48
N LEU A 193 5.02 -5.61 8.90
CA LEU A 193 4.80 -4.16 9.02
C LEU A 193 4.18 -3.78 10.37
N LEU A 194 3.55 -4.74 11.05
CA LEU A 194 2.86 -4.51 12.31
C LEU A 194 3.80 -4.78 13.49
N SER A 195 3.85 -3.84 14.44
CA SER A 195 4.58 -4.04 15.69
C SER A 195 3.83 -5.04 16.59
N PRO A 196 4.53 -6.02 17.18
CA PRO A 196 3.94 -6.94 18.16
C PRO A 196 4.01 -6.41 19.60
N LEU A 197 4.76 -5.35 19.86
CA LEU A 197 4.88 -4.72 21.18
C LEU A 197 3.66 -3.83 21.44
N ASP A 198 3.12 -3.93 22.65
CA ASP A 198 1.90 -3.24 23.09
C ASP A 198 1.84 -1.81 22.58
N VAL A 199 0.72 -1.56 21.91
CA VAL A 199 0.25 -0.28 21.41
C VAL A 199 0.35 0.74 22.54
N SER A 200 1.43 1.53 22.58
CA SER A 200 1.25 2.91 23.01
C SER A 200 0.08 3.43 22.19
N GLN A 201 -0.96 3.99 22.83
CA GLN A 201 -2.26 4.37 22.22
C GLN A 201 -2.18 5.26 20.94
N GLU A 202 -0.97 5.57 20.45
CA GLU A 202 -0.63 6.45 19.35
C GLU A 202 -0.40 5.74 17.99
N ASP A 203 -0.19 4.40 17.91
CA ASP A 203 -0.04 3.72 16.60
C ASP A 203 -1.06 2.58 16.40
N ASP A 204 -2.21 2.97 15.87
CA ASP A 204 -3.45 2.22 15.68
C ASP A 204 -3.64 1.64 14.27
N PHE A 205 -2.60 1.66 13.42
CA PHE A 205 -2.75 1.26 12.02
C PHE A 205 -3.12 -0.22 11.86
N ALA A 206 -4.30 -0.48 11.29
CA ALA A 206 -4.80 -1.82 11.00
C ALA A 206 -4.68 -2.17 9.50
N ILE A 207 -4.34 -3.42 9.22
CA ILE A 207 -4.30 -3.94 7.85
C ILE A 207 -5.36 -5.05 7.74
N TYR A 208 -6.21 -4.96 6.72
CA TYR A 208 -7.19 -5.99 6.37
C TYR A 208 -6.85 -6.62 5.02
N LEU A 209 -6.73 -7.94 4.96
CA LEU A 209 -6.50 -8.70 3.73
C LEU A 209 -7.74 -9.54 3.40
N ASP A 210 -8.70 -8.92 2.72
CA ASP A 210 -10.02 -9.47 2.44
C ASP A 210 -9.99 -10.39 1.21
N LEU A 211 -10.27 -11.66 1.47
CA LEU A 211 -10.38 -12.72 0.47
C LEU A 211 -11.79 -13.32 0.43
N SER A 212 -12.80 -12.62 0.96
CA SER A 212 -14.19 -13.11 1.07
C SER A 212 -14.81 -13.52 -0.26
N THR A 213 -14.38 -12.88 -1.35
CA THR A 213 -14.89 -13.22 -2.69
C THR A 213 -14.12 -14.37 -3.37
N CYS A 214 -13.03 -14.84 -2.76
CA CYS A 214 -12.22 -15.95 -3.26
C CYS A 214 -12.79 -17.29 -2.81
N THR A 215 -13.15 -18.14 -3.76
CA THR A 215 -13.73 -19.47 -3.54
C THR A 215 -12.96 -20.53 -4.31
N LEU A 216 -13.14 -21.80 -3.92
CA LEU A 216 -12.55 -22.94 -4.64
C LEU A 216 -12.88 -22.93 -6.13
N GLN A 217 -14.06 -22.42 -6.51
CA GLN A 217 -14.53 -22.40 -7.90
C GLN A 217 -13.86 -21.29 -8.73
N ASN A 218 -13.67 -20.10 -8.16
CA ASN A 218 -13.19 -18.94 -8.92
C ASN A 218 -11.68 -18.68 -8.76
N SER A 219 -11.06 -19.20 -7.71
CA SER A 219 -9.66 -18.93 -7.34
C SER A 219 -8.85 -20.19 -7.03
N GLY A 220 -9.51 -21.36 -6.89
CA GLY A 220 -8.85 -22.62 -6.56
C GLY A 220 -8.51 -22.81 -5.08
N PHE A 221 -8.90 -21.87 -4.21
CA PHE A 221 -8.77 -21.93 -2.76
C PHE A 221 -9.96 -21.20 -2.11
N ASP A 222 -10.25 -21.53 -0.85
CA ASP A 222 -11.28 -20.85 -0.07
C ASP A 222 -10.66 -19.71 0.75
N GLY A 223 -11.01 -18.47 0.42
CA GLY A 223 -10.45 -17.27 1.06
C GLY A 223 -10.91 -17.07 2.50
N GLU A 224 -12.09 -17.57 2.87
CA GLU A 224 -12.62 -17.45 4.23
C GLU A 224 -11.80 -18.26 5.23
N THR A 225 -11.31 -19.43 4.79
CA THR A 225 -10.57 -20.36 5.64
C THR A 225 -9.05 -20.18 5.56
N LEU A 226 -8.53 -19.44 4.56
CA LEU A 226 -7.09 -19.36 4.29
C LEU A 226 -6.26 -18.80 5.46
N PHE A 227 -6.80 -17.81 6.19
CA PHE A 227 -6.12 -17.16 7.33
C PHE A 227 -6.90 -17.25 8.65
N GLY A 228 -8.07 -17.89 8.66
CA GLY A 228 -8.97 -17.96 9.82
C GLY A 228 -8.41 -18.68 11.05
N GLN A 229 -7.23 -19.31 10.95
CA GLN A 229 -6.59 -20.04 12.05
C GLN A 229 -5.47 -19.26 12.76
N ALA A 230 -5.04 -18.10 12.25
CA ALA A 230 -3.94 -17.33 12.84
C ALA A 230 -4.26 -16.76 14.25
N ALA A 231 -5.53 -16.79 14.67
CA ALA A 231 -5.97 -16.37 16.00
C ALA A 231 -5.84 -17.45 17.10
N THR A 232 -5.36 -18.66 16.80
CA THR A 232 -5.30 -19.77 17.78
C THR A 232 -4.00 -19.87 18.60
N TYR A 233 -3.06 -18.93 18.44
CA TYR A 233 -1.86 -18.84 19.30
C TYR A 233 -2.04 -17.81 20.43
N VAL A 234 -3.23 -17.76 21.03
CA VAL A 234 -3.44 -17.07 22.30
C VAL A 234 -3.46 -18.15 23.39
N ASP A 235 -2.36 -18.18 24.16
CA ASP A 235 -2.21 -18.68 25.53
C ASP A 235 -3.33 -19.60 26.06
N GLU A 236 -3.00 -20.85 26.41
CA GLU A 236 -3.87 -21.82 27.11
C GLU A 236 -4.23 -21.39 28.56
N GLY A 237 -4.43 -20.09 28.81
CA GLY A 237 -4.59 -19.51 30.14
C GLY A 237 -5.87 -18.70 30.38
N ASP A 238 -6.59 -18.27 29.34
CA ASP A 238 -7.79 -17.44 29.54
C ASP A 238 -8.99 -17.92 28.72
N SER A 239 -9.90 -18.60 29.40
CA SER A 239 -11.11 -19.19 28.85
C SER A 239 -12.23 -18.15 28.72
N SER A 240 -12.06 -17.20 27.81
CA SER A 240 -13.16 -16.43 27.20
C SER A 240 -12.66 -15.70 25.96
N VAL A 241 -12.52 -16.41 24.85
CA VAL A 241 -12.33 -15.77 23.55
C VAL A 241 -13.72 -15.49 23.00
N ASP A 242 -14.16 -14.23 23.07
CA ASP A 242 -15.36 -13.78 22.36
C ASP A 242 -15.18 -14.09 20.86
N ALA A 243 -16.26 -14.53 20.21
CA ALA A 243 -16.23 -14.77 18.77
C ALA A 243 -15.78 -13.47 18.05
N PRO A 244 -14.86 -13.54 17.07
CA PRO A 244 -14.39 -12.34 16.38
C PRO A 244 -15.58 -11.55 15.81
N THR A 245 -15.57 -10.24 16.02
CA THR A 245 -16.59 -9.36 15.44
C THR A 245 -16.48 -9.37 13.90
N GLU A 246 -17.53 -9.01 13.17
CA GLU A 246 -17.42 -8.87 11.70
C GLU A 246 -16.31 -7.89 11.28
N GLU A 247 -16.00 -6.91 12.13
CA GLU A 247 -14.92 -5.93 11.91
C GLU A 247 -13.52 -6.55 12.02
N ASP A 248 -13.34 -7.65 12.74
CA ASP A 248 -12.04 -8.34 12.86
C ASP A 248 -11.80 -9.37 11.76
N ARG A 249 -12.81 -9.65 10.94
CA ARG A 249 -12.68 -10.60 9.83
C ARG A 249 -11.63 -10.09 8.86
N TYR A 250 -10.70 -10.96 8.47
CA TYR A 250 -9.57 -10.63 7.57
C TYR A 250 -8.53 -9.66 8.12
N ARG A 251 -8.58 -9.29 9.40
CA ARG A 251 -7.55 -8.47 10.03
C ARG A 251 -6.22 -9.24 10.08
N VAL A 252 -5.16 -8.61 9.60
CA VAL A 252 -3.79 -9.12 9.72
C VAL A 252 -3.28 -8.83 11.13
N LEU A 253 -2.82 -9.87 11.82
CA LEU A 253 -2.25 -9.75 13.16
C LEU A 253 -0.71 -9.81 13.10
N PRO A 254 0.02 -9.04 13.93
CA PRO A 254 1.48 -9.14 13.99
C PRO A 254 1.93 -10.56 14.37
N PHE A 255 3.20 -10.89 14.13
CA PHE A 255 3.76 -12.13 14.69
C PHE A 255 3.73 -12.06 16.22
N PRO A 256 3.20 -13.08 16.92
CA PRO A 256 3.15 -13.05 18.38
C PRO A 256 4.57 -12.94 18.94
N LEU A 257 4.72 -12.22 20.05
CA LEU A 257 5.93 -12.34 20.87
C LEU A 257 5.96 -13.75 21.43
N LEU A 258 6.99 -14.51 21.11
CA LEU A 258 7.18 -15.84 21.67
C LEU A 258 7.40 -15.68 23.18
N LYS A 259 6.49 -16.24 24.01
CA LYS A 259 6.63 -16.21 25.48
C LYS A 259 7.85 -17.02 25.97
N ALA A 260 8.30 -17.98 25.18
CA ALA A 260 9.54 -18.72 25.41
C ALA A 260 10.56 -18.26 24.37
N CYS A 261 11.49 -17.42 24.80
CA CYS A 261 12.70 -17.11 24.06
C CYS A 261 13.85 -17.85 24.75
N ASP A 262 14.76 -18.46 24.00
CA ASP A 262 16.00 -19.00 24.60
C ASP A 262 16.87 -17.87 25.18
N TYR A 263 16.67 -16.64 24.69
CA TYR A 263 17.28 -15.40 25.16
C TYR A 263 16.54 -14.18 24.60
N GLU A 264 16.51 -13.09 25.36
CA GLU A 264 16.06 -11.75 24.96
C GLU A 264 17.28 -10.84 24.70
N LEU A 265 17.24 -10.04 23.64
CA LEU A 265 18.28 -9.06 23.32
C LEU A 265 17.76 -7.65 23.61
N GLN A 266 18.18 -7.06 24.73
CA GLN A 266 17.83 -5.67 25.08
C GLN A 266 18.97 -4.73 24.72
N GLY A 267 18.68 -3.72 23.90
CA GLY A 267 19.68 -2.73 23.52
C GLY A 267 19.16 -1.61 22.64
N LYS A 268 20.08 -0.83 22.08
CA LYS A 268 19.78 0.30 21.19
C LYS A 268 20.69 0.23 19.97
N PHE A 269 20.15 0.63 18.82
CA PHE A 269 20.94 0.90 17.63
C PHE A 269 21.39 2.36 17.63
N ASP A 270 22.65 2.60 17.28
CA ASP A 270 23.13 3.94 16.98
C ASP A 270 22.76 4.39 15.55
N ARG A 271 23.17 5.61 15.19
CA ARG A 271 22.87 6.22 13.89
C ARG A 271 23.56 5.53 12.71
N ASP A 272 24.58 4.73 12.97
CA ASP A 272 25.35 3.98 11.98
C ASP A 272 24.90 2.50 11.90
N GLY A 273 23.87 2.13 12.68
CA GLY A 273 23.32 0.78 12.71
C GLY A 273 24.07 -0.18 13.63
N THR A 274 24.98 0.31 14.48
CA THR A 274 25.67 -0.51 15.47
C THR A 274 24.74 -0.79 16.63
N PHE A 275 24.50 -2.08 16.90
CA PHE A 275 23.73 -2.51 18.06
C PHE A 275 24.60 -2.47 19.32
N THR A 276 24.07 -1.87 20.40
CA THR A 276 24.66 -1.94 21.74
C THR A 276 23.62 -2.48 22.71
N GLY A 277 23.87 -3.62 23.33
CA GLY A 277 22.90 -4.24 24.21
C GLY A 277 23.43 -5.44 24.98
N THR A 278 22.55 -6.06 25.75
CA THR A 278 22.80 -7.21 26.61
C THR A 278 21.89 -8.37 26.23
N PHE A 279 22.44 -9.57 26.28
CA PHE A 279 21.66 -10.80 26.27
C PHE A 279 21.09 -11.03 27.68
N GLN A 280 19.79 -11.28 27.77
CA GLN A 280 19.14 -11.83 28.95
C GLN A 280 18.70 -13.25 28.60
N VAL A 281 19.08 -14.22 29.41
CA VAL A 281 18.67 -15.63 29.29
C VAL A 281 17.58 -15.89 30.31
#